data_AF-A0A1G2XVR1-F1
#
_entry.id   AF-A0A1G2XVR1-F1
#
_cell.length_a   1.000
_cell.length_b   1.000
_cell.length_c   1.000
_cell.angle_alpha   90.00
_cell.angle_beta   90.00
_cell.angle_gamma   90.00
#
_symmetry.space_group_name_H-M   'P 1'
#
loop_
_entity.id
_entity.type
_entity.pdbx_description
1 polymer ?
#
loop_
_entity_poly.entity_id
_entity_poly.type
_entity_poly.pdbx_seq_one_letter_code
_entity_poly.pdbx_strand_id
1 'polypeptide(L)'
;MKNSSSIEKELTKKAKQSAKQKYVLKLYVAGINSKSSAAIRNITRICEENLKGRYDLKIFDIYQHPPLAKGEQIIAVPTLIRKLPPPLRKLIGNLANKQRVLLGLDIRSKKDE
;
A
#
# COMPACT_ATOMS: atom_id res chain seq x y z
N MET A 1 20.99 25.23 -20.00
CA MET A 1 21.46 24.44 -18.83
C MET A 1 20.82 24.89 -17.50
N LYS A 2 19.50 25.15 -17.43
CA LYS A 2 18.83 25.64 -16.18
C LYS A 2 17.93 24.60 -15.48
N ASN A 3 17.86 23.34 -15.96
CA ASN A 3 16.84 22.39 -15.50
C ASN A 3 17.28 21.46 -14.35
N SER A 4 18.58 21.24 -14.12
CA SER A 4 19.04 20.28 -13.08
C SER A 4 18.72 20.73 -11.64
N SER A 5 18.90 22.00 -11.31
CA SER A 5 18.74 22.47 -9.92
C SER A 5 17.28 22.51 -9.44
N SER A 6 16.31 22.52 -10.35
CA SER A 6 14.88 22.47 -10.02
C SER A 6 14.39 21.04 -9.79
N ILE A 7 14.93 20.06 -10.53
CA ILE A 7 14.58 18.64 -10.39
C ILE A 7 15.07 18.11 -9.05
N GLU A 8 16.32 18.42 -8.67
CA GLU A 8 16.89 18.01 -7.37
C GLU A 8 16.11 18.59 -6.17
N LYS A 9 15.66 19.84 -6.28
CA LYS A 9 14.79 20.49 -5.27
C LYS A 9 13.41 19.85 -5.18
N GLU A 10 12.83 19.41 -6.29
CA GLU A 10 11.51 18.76 -6.29
C GLU A 10 11.58 17.32 -5.75
N LEU A 11 12.64 16.58 -6.10
CA LEU A 11 12.90 15.22 -5.61
C LEU A 11 13.09 15.19 -4.09
N THR A 12 13.90 16.11 -3.55
CA THR A 12 14.16 16.24 -2.11
C THR A 12 12.93 16.70 -1.32
N LYS A 13 12.12 17.62 -1.88
CA LYS A 13 10.84 18.03 -1.26
C LYS A 13 9.83 16.88 -1.20
N LYS A 14 9.70 16.10 -2.28
CA LYS A 14 8.84 14.90 -2.32
C LYS A 14 9.34 13.81 -1.36
N ALA A 15 10.65 13.61 -1.22
CA ALA A 15 11.23 12.66 -0.27
C ALA A 15 10.88 13.03 1.19
N LYS A 16 11.12 14.29 1.60
CA LYS A 16 10.76 14.79 2.94
C LYS A 16 9.27 14.72 3.23
N GLN A 17 8.42 14.98 2.24
CA GLN A 17 6.97 14.86 2.41
C GLN A 17 6.54 13.40 2.49
N SER A 18 7.16 12.53 1.68
CA SER A 18 6.92 11.10 1.73
C SER A 18 7.27 10.50 3.08
N ALA A 19 8.28 11.00 3.81
CA ALA A 19 8.68 10.58 5.15
C ALA A 19 7.67 10.99 6.26
N LYS A 20 6.83 12.01 6.03
CA LYS A 20 5.79 12.45 6.97
C LYS A 20 4.39 11.93 6.66
N GLN A 21 4.17 11.35 5.47
CA GLN A 21 2.86 10.85 5.05
C GLN A 21 2.45 9.58 5.81
N LYS A 22 1.24 9.61 6.39
CA LYS A 22 0.58 8.41 6.94
C LYS A 22 -0.12 7.63 5.83
N TYR A 23 0.08 6.33 5.80
CA TYR A 23 -0.53 5.43 4.83
C TYR A 23 -1.76 4.75 5.42
N VAL A 24 -2.89 4.83 4.73
CA VAL A 24 -4.09 4.08 5.14
C VAL A 24 -4.32 2.96 4.14
N LEU A 25 -4.15 1.73 4.60
CA LEU A 25 -4.18 0.52 3.82
C LEU A 25 -5.36 -0.35 4.26
N LYS A 26 -6.12 -0.85 3.30
CA LYS A 26 -7.24 -1.78 3.53
C LYS A 26 -7.01 -3.05 2.71
N LEU A 27 -6.85 -4.19 3.38
CA LEU A 27 -6.74 -5.48 2.73
C LEU A 27 -8.08 -6.21 2.81
N TYR A 28 -8.67 -6.52 1.67
CA TYR A 28 -9.88 -7.33 1.54
C TYR A 28 -9.51 -8.77 1.26
N VAL A 29 -10.04 -9.70 2.06
CA VAL A 29 -9.80 -11.15 1.97
C VAL A 29 -11.13 -11.90 1.95
N ALA A 30 -11.13 -13.17 1.55
CA ALA A 30 -12.31 -14.03 1.58
C ALA A 30 -12.08 -15.21 2.51
N GLY A 31 -12.39 -15.02 3.79
CA GLY A 31 -12.18 -16.02 4.83
C GLY A 31 -10.71 -16.38 5.10
N ILE A 32 -10.55 -17.37 5.98
CA ILE A 32 -9.24 -17.91 6.39
C ILE A 32 -8.82 -18.96 5.37
N ASN A 33 -7.86 -18.61 4.51
CA ASN A 33 -7.27 -19.53 3.55
C ASN A 33 -5.80 -19.15 3.29
N SER A 34 -5.07 -20.02 2.59
CA SER A 34 -3.64 -19.85 2.32
C SER A 34 -3.31 -18.54 1.60
N LYS A 35 -4.16 -18.09 0.66
CA LYS A 35 -3.97 -16.82 -0.06
C LYS A 35 -4.18 -15.62 0.85
N SER A 36 -5.22 -15.64 1.67
CA SER A 36 -5.52 -14.60 2.67
C SER A 36 -4.37 -14.46 3.67
N SER A 37 -3.96 -15.57 4.29
CA SER A 37 -2.89 -15.59 5.29
C SER A 37 -1.54 -15.15 4.69
N ALA A 38 -1.24 -15.56 3.46
CA ALA A 38 -0.05 -15.10 2.75
C ALA A 38 -0.10 -13.59 2.49
N ALA A 39 -1.23 -13.06 2.01
CA ALA A 39 -1.40 -11.64 1.75
C ALA A 39 -1.21 -10.79 3.01
N ILE A 40 -1.84 -11.20 4.13
CA ILE A 40 -1.73 -10.53 5.44
C ILE A 40 -0.27 -10.51 5.88
N ARG A 41 0.40 -11.67 5.92
CA ARG A 41 1.80 -11.77 6.35
C ARG A 41 2.71 -10.89 5.49
N ASN A 42 2.55 -10.96 4.17
CA ASN A 42 3.41 -10.24 3.24
C ASN A 42 3.21 -8.72 3.36
N ILE A 43 1.97 -8.23 3.45
CA ILE A 43 1.75 -6.78 3.59
C ILE A 43 2.22 -6.26 4.92
N THR A 44 1.98 -6.99 6.02
CA THR A 44 2.46 -6.59 7.35
C THR A 44 3.98 -6.47 7.35
N ARG A 45 4.69 -7.46 6.80
CA ARG A 45 6.16 -7.40 6.64
C ARG A 45 6.61 -6.17 5.84
N ILE A 46 5.97 -5.90 4.69
CA ILE A 46 6.31 -4.75 3.85
C ILE A 46 6.05 -3.43 4.59
N CYS A 47 4.96 -3.32 5.34
CA CYS A 47 4.64 -2.12 6.11
C CYS A 47 5.63 -1.91 7.24
N GLU A 48 5.99 -2.95 7.98
CA GLU A 48 6.99 -2.85 9.05
C GLU A 48 8.38 -2.48 8.53
N GLU A 49 8.78 -2.99 7.37
CA GLU A 49 10.10 -2.69 6.80
C GLU A 49 10.20 -1.27 6.19
N ASN A 50 9.11 -0.72 5.64
CA ASN A 50 9.18 0.50 4.80
C ASN A 50 8.30 1.65 5.33
N LEU A 51 7.30 1.37 6.16
CA LEU A 51 6.30 2.31 6.65
C LEU A 51 6.21 2.34 8.19
N LYS A 52 7.19 1.81 8.92
CA LYS A 52 7.16 1.72 10.38
C LYS A 52 6.79 3.05 11.04
N GLY A 53 5.74 3.04 11.87
CA GLY A 53 5.25 4.21 12.60
C GLY A 53 4.40 5.20 11.78
N ARG A 54 4.07 4.87 10.54
CA ARG A 54 3.42 5.78 9.57
C ARG A 54 2.42 5.05 8.66
N TYR A 55 1.86 3.93 9.11
CA TYR A 55 0.76 3.25 8.42
C TYR A 55 -0.36 2.83 9.39
N ASP A 56 -1.56 2.67 8.85
CA ASP A 56 -2.72 2.00 9.44
C ASP A 56 -3.18 0.92 8.44
N LEU A 57 -3.11 -0.34 8.86
CA LEU A 57 -3.53 -1.50 8.05
C LEU A 57 -4.78 -2.09 8.66
N LYS A 58 -5.87 -2.07 7.89
CA LYS A 58 -7.14 -2.71 8.25
C LYS A 58 -7.39 -3.91 7.35
N ILE A 59 -7.81 -5.02 7.96
CA ILE A 59 -8.13 -6.26 7.24
C ILE A 59 -9.65 -6.45 7.31
N PHE A 60 -10.27 -6.66 6.15
CA PHE A 60 -11.70 -6.88 6.03
C PHE A 60 -11.96 -8.21 5.37
N ASP A 61 -12.73 -9.06 6.02
CA ASP A 61 -13.28 -10.26 5.40
C ASP A 61 -14.56 -9.91 4.65
N ILE A 62 -14.58 -10.15 3.34
CA ILE A 62 -15.72 -9.80 2.49
C ILE A 62 -16.96 -10.65 2.79
N TYR A 63 -16.79 -11.83 3.38
CA TYR A 63 -17.93 -12.66 3.79
C TYR A 63 -18.61 -12.11 5.05
N GLN A 64 -17.85 -11.46 5.92
CA GLN A 64 -18.37 -10.83 7.14
C GLN A 64 -18.92 -9.43 6.86
N HIS A 65 -18.36 -8.73 5.86
CA HIS A 65 -18.78 -7.39 5.47
C HIS A 65 -19.01 -7.20 3.95
N PRO A 66 -19.99 -7.90 3.33
CA PRO A 66 -20.25 -7.79 1.89
C PRO A 66 -20.49 -6.37 1.36
N PRO A 67 -21.22 -5.47 2.08
CA PRO A 67 -21.43 -4.10 1.60
C PRO A 67 -20.14 -3.29 1.41
N LEU A 68 -19.10 -3.54 2.23
CA LEU A 68 -17.80 -2.86 2.10
C LEU A 68 -17.09 -3.26 0.80
N ALA A 69 -17.14 -4.54 0.44
CA ALA A 69 -16.56 -5.05 -0.79
C ALA A 69 -17.24 -4.44 -2.03
N LYS A 70 -18.57 -4.31 -2.00
CA LYS A 70 -19.35 -3.68 -3.08
C LYS A 70 -19.03 -2.19 -3.22
N GLY A 71 -19.00 -1.44 -2.11
CA GLY A 71 -18.69 -0.01 -2.11
C GLY A 71 -17.28 0.31 -2.64
N GLU A 72 -16.34 -0.61 -2.44
CA GLU A 72 -14.96 -0.49 -2.91
C GLU A 72 -14.72 -1.14 -4.29
N GLN A 73 -15.77 -1.67 -4.92
CA GLN A 73 -15.74 -2.36 -6.21
C GLN A 73 -14.66 -3.46 -6.23
N ILE A 74 -14.68 -4.33 -5.21
CA ILE A 74 -13.76 -5.47 -5.11
C ILE A 74 -14.26 -6.59 -6.04
N ILE A 75 -13.53 -6.83 -7.12
CA ILE A 75 -13.85 -7.87 -8.12
C ILE A 75 -13.12 -9.19 -7.78
N ALA A 76 -11.94 -9.10 -7.18
CA ALA A 76 -11.11 -10.25 -6.82
C ALA A 76 -10.52 -10.08 -5.42
N VAL A 77 -10.14 -11.19 -4.80
CA VAL A 77 -9.51 -11.23 -3.48
C VAL A 77 -8.32 -12.20 -3.49
N PRO A 78 -7.25 -11.93 -2.72
CA PRO A 78 -7.04 -10.76 -1.87
C PRO A 78 -6.79 -9.46 -2.65
N THR A 79 -7.36 -8.34 -2.20
CA THR A 79 -7.14 -7.01 -2.79
C THR A 79 -6.72 -6.00 -1.73
N LEU A 80 -5.58 -5.36 -1.94
CA LEU A 80 -5.08 -4.28 -1.11
C LEU A 80 -5.43 -2.93 -1.74
N ILE A 81 -6.00 -2.03 -0.94
CA ILE A 81 -6.29 -0.66 -1.32
C ILE A 81 -5.50 0.30 -0.45
N ARG A 82 -4.76 1.21 -1.07
CA ARG A 82 -4.19 2.37 -0.40
C ARG A 82 -5.13 3.55 -0.58
N LYS A 83 -5.75 3.99 0.52
CA LYS A 83 -6.67 5.14 0.57
C LYS A 83 -5.92 6.45 0.72
N LEU A 84 -4.86 6.45 1.52
CA LEU A 84 -4.01 7.62 1.75
C LEU A 84 -2.52 7.25 1.61
N PRO A 85 -1.69 8.21 1.16
CA PRO A 85 -2.09 9.50 0.57
C PRO A 85 -2.82 9.32 -0.79
N PRO A 86 -3.63 10.27 -1.27
CA PRO A 86 -4.20 10.18 -2.60
C PRO A 86 -3.10 10.20 -3.70
N PRO A 87 -3.37 9.68 -4.91
CA PRO A 87 -4.61 9.05 -5.35
C PRO A 87 -4.77 7.61 -4.83
N LEU A 88 -5.99 7.10 -4.83
CA LEU A 88 -6.28 5.72 -4.44
C LEU A 88 -5.56 4.74 -5.38
N ARG A 89 -4.89 3.72 -4.81
CA ARG A 89 -4.27 2.62 -5.55
C ARG A 89 -4.84 1.29 -5.10
N LYS A 90 -5.05 0.36 -6.03
CA LYS A 90 -5.50 -1.03 -5.76
C LYS A 90 -4.46 -2.01 -6.29
N LEU A 91 -4.24 -3.09 -5.55
CA LEU A 91 -3.35 -4.19 -5.94
C LEU A 91 -4.01 -5.53 -5.60
N ILE A 92 -4.07 -6.42 -6.59
CA ILE A 92 -4.69 -7.75 -6.46
C ILE A 92 -3.58 -8.80 -6.30
N GLY A 93 -3.80 -9.78 -5.41
CA GLY A 93 -2.94 -10.94 -5.24
C GLY A 93 -2.38 -11.10 -3.82
N ASN A 94 -1.47 -12.06 -3.65
CA ASN A 94 -0.92 -12.43 -2.34
C ASN A 94 0.23 -11.52 -1.85
N LEU A 95 0.58 -10.47 -2.59
CA LEU A 95 1.55 -9.45 -2.19
C LEU A 95 2.99 -9.99 -1.93
N ALA A 96 3.34 -11.15 -2.47
CA ALA A 96 4.65 -11.77 -2.21
C ALA A 96 5.84 -11.01 -2.81
N ASN A 97 5.65 -10.33 -3.94
CA ASN A 97 6.71 -9.55 -4.57
C ASN A 97 6.73 -8.12 -3.99
N LYS A 98 7.63 -7.87 -3.04
CA LYS A 98 7.80 -6.58 -2.37
C LYS A 98 7.96 -5.40 -3.34
N GLN A 99 8.80 -5.52 -4.37
CA GLN A 99 9.03 -4.42 -5.32
C GLN A 99 7.75 -4.05 -6.08
N ARG A 100 7.01 -5.06 -6.57
CA ARG A 100 5.72 -4.84 -7.24
C ARG A 100 4.69 -4.19 -6.31
N VAL A 101 4.70 -4.56 -5.03
CA VAL A 101 3.82 -3.95 -4.03
C VAL A 101 4.19 -2.47 -3.80
N LEU A 102 5.46 -2.17 -3.58
CA LEU A 102 5.92 -0.79 -3.37
C LEU A 102 5.60 0.10 -4.57
N LEU A 103 5.89 -0.38 -5.80
CA LEU A 103 5.57 0.34 -7.03
C LEU A 103 4.06 0.50 -7.23
N GLY A 104 3.29 -0.58 -7.07
CA GLY A 104 1.83 -0.56 -7.26
C GLY A 104 1.10 0.33 -6.26
N LEU A 105 1.68 0.51 -5.07
CA LEU A 105 1.16 1.39 -4.02
C LEU A 105 1.81 2.78 -4.03
N ASP A 106 2.75 3.07 -4.92
CA ASP A 106 3.50 4.33 -4.96
C ASP A 106 4.18 4.67 -3.62
N ILE A 107 4.80 3.66 -3.00
CA ILE A 107 5.55 3.77 -1.74
C ILE A 107 7.03 3.87 -2.07
N ARG A 108 7.67 4.95 -1.60
CA ARG A 108 9.12 5.10 -1.66
C ARG A 108 9.78 4.29 -0.54
N SER A 109 10.79 3.50 -0.89
CA SER A 109 11.56 2.72 0.06
C SER A 109 12.44 3.66 0.89
N LYS A 110 12.65 3.33 2.17
CA LYS A 110 13.60 4.06 3.02
C LYS A 110 15.07 3.85 2.60
N LYS A 111 15.34 2.83 1.77
CA LYS A 111 16.69 2.53 1.26
C LYS A 111 17.12 3.39 0.05
N ASP A 112 16.24 4.28 -0.43
CA ASP A 112 16.56 5.21 -1.53
C ASP A 112 17.03 6.59 -1.00
N GLU A 113 17.31 6.70 0.30
CA GLU A 113 18.10 7.79 0.93
C GLU A 113 19.53 7.28 1.21
#